data_AF-A0A9P1E1B7-F1
#
_entry.id   AF-A0A9P1E1B7-F1
#
_cell.length_a   1.000
_cell.length_b   1.000
_cell.length_c   1.000
_cell.angle_alpha   90.00
_cell.angle_beta   90.00
_cell.angle_gamma   90.00
#
_symmetry.space_group_name_H-M   'P 1'
#
loop_
_entity.id
_entity.type
_entity.pdbx_description
1 polymer ?
#
loop_
_entity_poly.entity_id
_entity_poly.type
_entity_poly.pdbx_seq_one_letter_code
_entity_poly.pdbx_strand_id
1 'polypeptide(L)'
;MTVEDLLPDNYRDRASEYKKGTDTMDVWFDSGSSWAAVLEKRSDLQYPADLYLEGTDQHRGWFQSSLLTSIASKGKAPYSGVITHGFVLDEKGLKMSKSLGNVVDPIT
;
A
#
# COMPACT_ATOMS: atom_id res chain seq x y z
N MET A 1 -11.04 21.42 -13.50
CA MET A 1 -9.83 20.88 -14.14
C MET A 1 -10.26 20.19 -15.42
N THR A 2 -9.94 20.79 -16.55
CA THR A 2 -10.25 20.32 -17.90
C THR A 2 -9.27 19.19 -18.30
N VAL A 3 -9.49 18.55 -19.46
CA VAL A 3 -8.51 17.61 -20.02
C VAL A 3 -7.21 18.33 -20.39
N GLU A 4 -7.31 19.55 -20.90
CA GLU A 4 -6.16 20.39 -21.23
C GLU A 4 -5.28 20.68 -20.00
N ASP A 5 -5.89 20.97 -18.84
CA ASP A 5 -5.18 21.21 -17.57
C ASP A 5 -4.36 20.00 -17.08
N LEU A 6 -4.71 18.79 -17.54
CA LEU A 6 -4.07 17.53 -17.14
C LEU A 6 -2.92 17.10 -18.07
N LEU A 7 -2.82 17.69 -19.25
CA LEU A 7 -1.84 17.29 -20.26
C LEU A 7 -0.55 18.12 -20.16
N PRO A 8 0.62 17.52 -20.46
CA PRO A 8 1.84 18.29 -20.65
C PRO A 8 1.69 19.33 -21.77
N ASP A 9 2.47 20.41 -21.71
CA ASP A 9 2.33 21.57 -22.61
C ASP A 9 2.34 21.22 -24.10
N ASN A 10 3.17 20.26 -24.49
CA ASN A 10 3.34 19.82 -25.89
C ASN A 10 2.19 18.93 -26.42
N TYR A 11 1.16 18.66 -25.61
CA TYR A 11 -0.01 17.87 -25.99
C TYR A 11 -1.35 18.61 -25.78
N ARG A 12 -1.32 19.86 -25.30
CA ARG A 12 -2.55 20.61 -24.98
C ARG A 12 -3.43 20.90 -26.19
N ASP A 13 -2.82 21.17 -27.35
CA ASP A 13 -3.50 21.37 -28.62
C ASP A 13 -4.32 20.15 -29.07
N ARG A 14 -3.95 18.97 -28.57
CA ARG A 14 -4.62 17.68 -28.84
C ARG A 14 -5.62 17.28 -27.77
N ALA A 15 -5.95 18.14 -26.80
CA ALA A 15 -6.84 17.79 -25.68
C ALA A 15 -8.20 17.24 -26.11
N SER A 16 -8.72 17.66 -27.27
CA SER A 16 -9.97 17.16 -27.86
C SER A 16 -9.92 15.69 -28.30
N GLU A 17 -8.72 15.12 -28.48
CA GLU A 17 -8.50 13.71 -28.83
C GLU A 17 -8.52 12.79 -27.60
N TYR A 18 -8.41 13.35 -26.39
CA TYR A 18 -8.28 12.57 -25.16
C TYR A 18 -9.52 12.65 -24.28
N LYS A 19 -9.74 11.59 -23.50
CA LYS A 19 -10.76 11.55 -22.45
C LYS A 19 -10.11 11.17 -21.12
N LYS A 20 -10.40 11.95 -20.08
CA LYS A 20 -9.97 11.64 -18.70
C LYS A 20 -10.61 10.33 -18.24
N GLY A 21 -9.80 9.36 -17.81
CA GLY A 21 -10.26 8.17 -17.10
C GLY A 21 -10.86 8.52 -15.74
N THR A 22 -11.93 7.84 -15.35
CA THR A 22 -12.65 8.08 -14.08
C THR A 22 -12.45 6.98 -13.06
N ASP A 23 -11.74 5.92 -13.43
CA ASP A 23 -11.45 4.81 -12.53
C ASP A 23 -10.43 5.23 -11.47
N THR A 24 -10.50 4.57 -10.32
CA THR A 24 -9.54 4.72 -9.23
C THR A 24 -8.67 3.48 -9.14
N MET A 25 -7.50 3.64 -8.54
CA MET A 25 -6.66 2.48 -8.24
C MET A 25 -7.22 1.71 -7.04
N ASP A 26 -6.89 0.42 -7.00
CA ASP A 26 -7.20 -0.43 -5.86
C ASP A 26 -6.35 -0.02 -4.64
N VAL A 27 -6.90 -0.18 -3.44
CA VAL A 27 -6.27 0.23 -2.17
C VAL A 27 -4.97 -0.55 -1.88
N TRP A 28 -4.80 -1.73 -2.46
CA TRP A 28 -3.54 -2.46 -2.38
C TRP A 28 -2.43 -1.81 -3.20
N PHE A 29 -2.74 -1.06 -4.25
CA PHE A 29 -1.77 -0.26 -4.97
C PHE A 29 -1.31 0.93 -4.12
N ASP A 30 -2.24 1.64 -3.49
CA ASP A 30 -1.93 2.77 -2.61
C ASP A 30 -1.02 2.34 -1.48
N SER A 31 -1.42 1.32 -0.71
CA SER A 31 -0.60 0.77 0.38
C SER A 31 0.70 0.13 -0.12
N GLY A 32 0.66 -0.60 -1.25
CA GLY A 32 1.83 -1.24 -1.85
C GLY A 32 2.87 -0.24 -2.34
N SER A 33 2.48 0.96 -2.72
CA SER A 33 3.41 2.02 -3.14
C SER A 33 3.95 2.87 -1.99
N SER A 34 3.66 2.53 -0.73
CA SER A 34 4.08 3.31 0.44
C SER A 34 5.60 3.43 0.58
N TRP A 35 6.39 2.45 0.12
CA TRP A 35 7.84 2.54 0.07
C TRP A 35 8.32 3.72 -0.79
N ALA A 36 7.64 4.01 -1.90
CA ALA A 36 7.97 5.13 -2.79
C ALA A 36 7.42 6.46 -2.25
N ALA A 37 6.19 6.43 -1.72
CA ALA A 37 5.51 7.63 -1.22
C ALA A 37 6.08 8.12 0.12
N VAL A 38 6.64 7.22 0.95
CA VAL A 38 7.10 7.51 2.31
C VAL A 38 8.61 7.32 2.43
N LEU A 39 9.13 6.10 2.26
CA LEU A 39 10.55 5.81 2.52
C LEU A 39 11.48 6.59 1.58
N GLU A 40 11.15 6.70 0.29
CA GLU A 40 11.96 7.49 -0.66
C GLU A 40 11.79 9.01 -0.52
N LYS A 41 10.67 9.49 0.06
CA LYS A 41 10.38 10.93 0.15
C LYS A 41 10.86 11.59 1.44
N ARG A 42 10.96 10.82 2.51
CA ARG A 42 11.34 11.31 3.83
C ARG A 42 12.83 11.14 4.07
N SER A 43 13.52 12.25 4.31
CA SER A 43 14.98 12.26 4.51
C SER A 43 15.45 11.54 5.77
N ASP A 44 14.56 11.32 6.73
CA ASP A 44 14.80 10.60 7.98
C ASP A 44 14.60 9.07 7.86
N LEU A 45 14.18 8.58 6.69
CA LEU A 45 13.92 7.16 6.43
C LEU A 45 14.84 6.61 5.33
N GLN A 46 14.87 5.29 5.21
CA GLN A 46 15.71 4.58 4.24
C GLN A 46 14.90 3.57 3.42
N TYR A 47 15.30 3.42 2.16
CA TYR A 47 14.81 2.42 1.24
C TYR A 47 15.99 1.59 0.69
N PRO A 48 15.95 0.25 0.76
CA PRO A 48 14.87 -0.59 1.32
C PRO A 48 14.76 -0.44 2.84
N ALA A 49 13.59 -0.74 3.41
CA ALA A 49 13.45 -0.87 4.86
C ALA A 49 14.20 -2.11 5.34
N ASP A 50 14.75 -2.09 6.56
CA ASP A 50 15.36 -3.30 7.12
C ASP A 50 14.31 -4.39 7.39
N LEU A 51 13.13 -3.98 7.86
CA LEU A 51 12.08 -4.90 8.31
C LEU A 51 10.69 -4.38 7.98
N TYR A 52 9.84 -5.26 7.43
CA TYR A 52 8.39 -5.13 7.48
C TYR A 52 7.83 -6.09 8.53
N LEU A 53 6.86 -5.62 9.34
CA LEU A 53 6.24 -6.41 10.40
C LEU A 53 4.73 -6.19 10.39
N GLU A 54 3.96 -7.25 10.13
CA GLU A 54 2.49 -7.23 10.14
C GLU A 54 1.91 -8.61 10.45
N GLY A 55 0.58 -8.70 10.54
CA GLY A 55 -0.15 -9.95 10.68
C GLY A 55 0.01 -10.91 9.49
N THR A 56 -0.13 -12.20 9.74
CA THR A 56 0.03 -13.26 8.72
C THR A 56 -0.87 -13.11 7.49
N ASP A 57 -1.99 -12.40 7.59
CA ASP A 57 -2.87 -12.08 6.45
C ASP A 57 -2.21 -11.20 5.40
N GLN A 58 -1.15 -10.45 5.74
CA GLN A 58 -0.50 -9.52 4.84
C GLN A 58 0.39 -10.17 3.78
N HIS A 59 0.65 -11.49 3.86
CA HIS A 59 1.34 -12.22 2.79
C HIS A 59 0.65 -12.10 1.42
N ARG A 60 -0.69 -11.99 1.42
CA ARG A 60 -1.50 -11.78 0.20
C ARG A 60 -2.07 -10.36 0.10
N GLY A 61 -1.66 -9.49 1.02
CA GLY A 61 -2.03 -8.08 1.05
C GLY A 61 -0.78 -7.24 0.88
N TRP A 62 -0.45 -6.47 1.92
CA TRP A 62 0.54 -5.41 1.83
C TRP A 62 1.97 -5.87 1.50
N PHE A 63 2.41 -7.03 1.99
CA PHE A 63 3.74 -7.54 1.64
C PHE A 63 3.86 -7.82 0.15
N GLN A 64 2.85 -8.49 -0.42
CA GLN A 64 2.82 -8.83 -1.83
C GLN A 64 2.71 -7.58 -2.70
N SER A 65 1.78 -6.67 -2.41
CA SER A 65 1.62 -5.46 -3.21
C SER A 65 2.85 -4.55 -3.15
N SER A 66 3.49 -4.44 -1.98
CA SER A 66 4.75 -3.70 -1.84
C SER A 66 5.88 -4.33 -2.63
N LEU A 67 6.02 -5.66 -2.55
CA LEU A 67 7.03 -6.40 -3.28
C LEU A 67 6.86 -6.22 -4.80
N LEU A 68 5.64 -6.40 -5.30
CA LEU A 68 5.33 -6.30 -6.73
C LEU A 68 5.59 -4.89 -7.27
N THR A 69 5.12 -3.85 -6.60
CA THR A 69 5.31 -2.47 -7.05
C THR A 69 6.77 -2.04 -7.00
N SER A 70 7.52 -2.42 -5.95
CA SER A 70 8.95 -2.11 -5.83
C SER A 70 9.79 -2.84 -6.86
N ILE A 71 9.53 -4.13 -7.11
CA ILE A 71 10.25 -4.87 -8.14
C ILE A 71 9.93 -4.30 -9.53
N ALA A 72 8.66 -4.00 -9.82
CA ALA A 72 8.27 -3.43 -11.10
C ALA A 72 8.93 -2.06 -11.37
N SER A 73 9.10 -1.22 -10.34
CA SER A 73 9.65 0.14 -10.48
C SER A 73 11.17 0.23 -10.32
N LYS A 74 11.76 -0.56 -9.42
CA LYS A 74 13.16 -0.43 -8.96
C LYS A 74 13.97 -1.73 -9.09
N GLY A 75 13.35 -2.84 -9.48
CA GLY A 75 14.03 -4.13 -9.64
C GLY A 75 14.48 -4.80 -8.33
N LYS A 76 14.03 -4.33 -7.17
CA LYS A 76 14.38 -4.89 -5.85
C LYS A 76 13.21 -4.86 -4.87
N ALA A 77 13.25 -5.72 -3.85
CA ALA A 77 12.26 -5.74 -2.78
C ALA A 77 12.32 -4.45 -1.93
N PRO A 78 11.19 -4.00 -1.36
CA PRO A 78 11.16 -2.79 -0.55
C PRO A 78 11.60 -2.99 0.90
N TYR A 79 11.87 -4.24 1.28
CA TYR A 79 12.32 -4.64 2.61
C TYR A 79 13.43 -5.70 2.51
N SER A 80 14.33 -5.73 3.50
CA SER A 80 15.38 -6.74 3.64
C SER A 80 14.88 -7.99 4.39
N GLY A 81 13.94 -7.82 5.32
CA GLY A 81 13.32 -8.90 6.08
C GLY A 81 11.82 -8.69 6.31
N VAL A 82 11.12 -9.79 6.58
CA VAL A 82 9.70 -9.79 6.97
C VAL A 82 9.55 -10.59 8.26
N ILE A 83 8.83 -10.02 9.22
CA ILE A 83 8.35 -10.74 10.42
C ILE A 83 6.83 -10.76 10.37
N THR A 84 6.25 -11.93 10.62
CA THR A 84 4.80 -12.09 10.69
C THR A 84 4.36 -12.59 12.05
N HIS A 85 3.30 -11.99 12.58
CA HIS A 85 2.65 -12.49 13.80
C HIS A 85 1.30 -13.13 13.49
N GLY A 86 0.85 -14.00 14.39
CA GLY A 86 -0.48 -14.61 14.34
C GLY A 86 -1.59 -13.62 14.73
N PHE A 87 -2.82 -14.12 14.79
CA PHE A 87 -3.96 -13.36 15.29
C PHE A 87 -4.04 -13.44 16.81
N VAL A 88 -4.51 -12.36 17.43
CA VAL A 88 -4.96 -12.41 18.82
C VAL A 88 -6.32 -13.10 18.87
N LEU A 89 -6.49 -14.02 19.81
CA LEU A 89 -7.68 -14.86 19.96
C LEU A 89 -8.48 -14.44 21.20
N ASP A 90 -9.78 -14.68 21.16
CA ASP A 90 -10.66 -14.57 22.34
C ASP A 90 -10.52 -15.80 23.26
N GLU A 91 -11.28 -15.82 24.36
CA GLU A 91 -11.27 -16.91 25.35
C GLU A 91 -11.72 -18.26 24.80
N LYS A 92 -12.39 -18.27 23.64
CA LYS A 92 -12.87 -19.46 22.93
C LYS A 92 -11.90 -19.90 21.82
N GLY A 93 -10.77 -19.22 21.67
CA GLY A 93 -9.77 -19.49 20.64
C GLY A 93 -10.18 -18.99 19.26
N LEU A 94 -11.21 -18.14 19.14
CA LEU A 94 -11.62 -17.55 17.87
C LEU A 94 -10.80 -16.28 17.62
N LYS A 95 -10.46 -16.03 16.35
CA LYS A 95 -9.81 -14.77 15.94
C LYS A 95 -10.68 -13.59 16.38
N MET A 96 -10.07 -12.64 17.09
CA MET A 96 -10.76 -11.39 17.44
C MET A 96 -11.07 -10.58 16.17
N SER A 97 -12.31 -10.12 16.05
CA SER A 97 -12.74 -9.28 14.93
C SER A 97 -13.95 -8.41 15.32
N LYS A 98 -13.97 -7.18 14.82
CA LYS A 98 -15.07 -6.24 15.07
C LYS A 98 -16.42 -6.81 14.61
N SER A 99 -16.44 -7.54 13.51
CA SER A 99 -17.66 -8.17 12.96
C SER A 99 -18.26 -9.24 13.87
N LEU A 100 -17.43 -9.98 14.62
CA LEU A 100 -17.89 -10.97 15.59
C LEU A 100 -18.24 -10.34 16.95
N GLY A 101 -17.88 -9.07 17.16
CA GLY A 101 -18.07 -8.38 18.44
C GLY A 101 -17.20 -8.92 19.58
N ASN A 102 -16.24 -9.80 19.30
CA ASN A 102 -15.35 -10.45 20.28
C ASN A 102 -14.03 -9.69 20.43
N VAL A 103 -14.08 -8.36 20.46
CA VAL A 103 -12.89 -7.51 20.60
C VAL A 103 -12.76 -6.99 22.02
N VAL A 104 -11.53 -6.89 22.50
CA VAL A 104 -11.17 -6.13 23.70
C VAL A 104 -10.58 -4.79 23.26
N ASP A 105 -11.02 -3.69 23.87
CA ASP A 105 -10.46 -2.38 23.58
C ASP A 105 -9.02 -2.33 24.13
N PRO A 106 -8.01 -2.03 23.30
CA PRO A 106 -6.61 -2.00 23.74
C PRO A 106 -6.29 -0.91 24.77
N ILE A 107 -7.19 0.04 25.01
CA ILE A 107 -6.99 1.16 25.95
C ILE A 107 -7.56 0.86 27.34
N THR A 108 -8.58 0.00 27.44
CA THR A 108 -9.22 -0.37 28.72
C THR A 108 -8.58 -1.60 29.35
#